data_AF-A0A2T9ZPC3-F1
#
_entry.id   AF-A0A2T9ZPC3-F1
#
_cell.length_a   1.000
_cell.length_b   1.000
_cell.length_c   1.000
_cell.angle_alpha   90.00
_cell.angle_beta   90.00
_cell.angle_gamma   90.00
#
_symmetry.space_group_name_H-M   'P 1'
#
loop_
_entity.id
_entity.type
_entity.pdbx_description
1 polymer ?
#
loop_
_entity_poly.entity_id
_entity_poly.type
_entity_poly.pdbx_seq_one_letter_code
_entity_poly.pdbx_strand_id
1 'polypeptide(L)'
;MKIEDVIDDMQNAAGVGRLFDTYSRAVESYGYDRVLLALLSDHPRLHQSAQHGVLSSYPEDWVEYYLSQGYDEDDPVRMEVKRGLYPFSWKQLLARQVLSKRQQVLFEEAADAHLHDGLGIPLHGPGGTTAGIGVASSCKGVPLDTQALWAIHNLSIQFYACYWRLNEKPSSRTRRIKLTPREAEILRWLASGLTKSEVADRLIISYHTVDFHTRSILQKFKTGSITAAVYFATAQGYIALD
;
A
#
# COMPACT_ATOMS: atom_id res chain seq x y z
N MET A 1 -24.27 -0.52 -14.19
CA MET A 1 -23.01 -0.30 -14.93
C MET A 1 -22.24 -1.61 -14.92
N LYS A 2 -21.66 -2.05 -16.03
CA LYS A 2 -20.87 -3.28 -16.07
C LYS A 2 -19.46 -2.99 -15.56
N ILE A 3 -18.88 -3.91 -14.79
CA ILE A 3 -17.57 -3.70 -14.16
C ILE A 3 -16.45 -3.64 -15.21
N GLU A 4 -16.61 -4.37 -16.31
CA GLU A 4 -15.66 -4.45 -17.41
C GLU A 4 -15.48 -3.08 -18.09
N ASP A 5 -16.60 -2.40 -18.39
CA ASP A 5 -16.59 -1.08 -19.02
C ASP A 5 -15.84 -0.05 -18.15
N VAL A 6 -16.02 -0.11 -16.83
CA VAL A 6 -15.34 0.77 -15.87
C VAL A 6 -13.84 0.50 -15.84
N ILE A 7 -13.45 -0.77 -15.88
CA ILE A 7 -12.03 -1.17 -15.92
C ILE A 7 -11.39 -0.65 -17.19
N ASP A 8 -12.04 -0.83 -18.34
CA ASP A 8 -11.56 -0.31 -19.63
C ASP A 8 -11.42 1.22 -19.60
N ASP A 9 -12.39 1.94 -19.04
CA ASP A 9 -12.32 3.39 -18.87
C ASP A 9 -11.15 3.82 -17.97
N MET A 10 -10.90 3.13 -16.85
CA MET A 10 -9.78 3.42 -15.96
C MET A 10 -8.42 3.14 -16.62
N GLN A 11 -8.31 2.03 -17.36
CA GLN A 11 -7.09 1.67 -18.09
C GLN A 11 -6.75 2.68 -19.17
N ASN A 12 -7.76 3.27 -19.82
CA ASN A 12 -7.59 4.27 -20.87
C ASN A 12 -7.66 5.72 -20.37
N ALA A 13 -7.74 5.95 -19.05
CA ALA A 13 -7.78 7.29 -18.48
C ALA A 13 -6.53 8.12 -18.87
N ALA A 14 -6.77 9.33 -19.37
CA ALA A 14 -5.75 10.25 -19.86
C ALA A 14 -4.93 10.95 -18.75
N GLY A 15 -5.32 10.78 -17.48
CA GLY A 15 -4.67 11.42 -16.33
C GLY A 15 -5.34 11.03 -15.01
N VAL A 16 -4.68 11.41 -13.90
CA VAL A 16 -5.07 11.00 -12.55
C VAL A 16 -6.46 11.53 -12.16
N GLY A 17 -6.80 12.76 -12.53
CA GLY A 17 -8.12 13.34 -12.24
C GLY A 17 -9.25 12.53 -12.87
N ARG A 18 -9.18 12.27 -14.19
CA ARG A 18 -10.19 11.46 -14.89
C ARG A 18 -10.27 10.03 -14.36
N LEU A 19 -9.13 9.44 -13.98
CA LEU A 19 -9.09 8.13 -13.32
C LEU A 19 -9.87 8.16 -11.99
N PHE A 20 -9.65 9.19 -11.17
CA PHE A 20 -10.33 9.39 -9.90
C PHE A 20 -11.84 9.61 -10.08
N ASP A 21 -12.26 10.41 -11.06
CA ASP A 21 -13.68 10.65 -11.35
C ASP A 21 -14.41 9.39 -11.83
N THR A 22 -13.75 8.59 -12.68
CA THR A 22 -14.31 7.30 -13.13
C THR A 22 -14.46 6.32 -11.97
N TYR A 23 -13.44 6.18 -11.14
CA TYR A 23 -13.50 5.31 -9.96
C TYR A 23 -14.56 5.79 -8.94
N SER A 24 -14.61 7.09 -8.66
CA SER A 24 -15.56 7.68 -7.70
C SER A 24 -17.01 7.45 -8.12
N ARG A 25 -17.36 7.71 -9.39
CA ARG A 25 -18.71 7.40 -9.92
C ARG A 25 -19.03 5.91 -9.87
N ALA A 26 -18.03 5.06 -10.03
CA ALA A 26 -18.23 3.62 -9.96
C ALA A 26 -18.59 3.14 -8.56
N VAL A 27 -17.86 3.59 -7.54
CA VAL A 27 -18.15 3.24 -6.15
C VAL A 27 -19.43 3.92 -5.63
N GLU A 28 -19.76 5.11 -6.14
CA GLU A 28 -21.03 5.80 -5.85
C GLU A 28 -22.24 4.97 -6.29
N SER A 29 -22.14 4.21 -7.38
CA SER A 29 -23.21 3.30 -7.80
C SER A 29 -23.51 2.16 -6.81
N TYR A 30 -22.63 1.95 -5.83
CA TYR A 30 -22.81 1.04 -4.68
C TYR A 30 -23.18 1.77 -3.38
N GLY A 31 -23.44 3.08 -3.42
CA GLY A 31 -23.85 3.90 -2.28
C GLY A 31 -22.72 4.60 -1.53
N TYR A 32 -21.49 4.58 -2.04
CA TYR A 32 -20.34 5.25 -1.43
C TYR A 32 -19.90 6.46 -2.26
N ASP A 33 -20.32 7.66 -1.85
CA ASP A 33 -20.14 8.93 -2.57
C ASP A 33 -18.89 9.72 -2.15
N ARG A 34 -18.04 9.13 -1.28
CA ARG A 34 -16.81 9.74 -0.79
C ARG A 34 -15.65 8.77 -0.95
N VAL A 35 -14.52 9.24 -1.46
CA VAL A 35 -13.33 8.43 -1.74
C VAL A 35 -12.09 9.14 -1.24
N LEU A 36 -11.18 8.42 -0.61
CA LEU A 36 -9.87 8.91 -0.21
C LEU A 36 -8.79 7.87 -0.51
N LEU A 37 -7.76 8.25 -1.27
CA LEU A 37 -6.53 7.49 -1.42
C LEU A 37 -5.48 8.02 -0.44
N ALA A 38 -5.00 7.16 0.44
CA ALA A 38 -3.89 7.44 1.35
C ALA A 38 -2.65 6.62 0.97
N LEU A 39 -1.50 7.27 0.88
CA LEU A 39 -0.20 6.60 0.81
C LEU A 39 0.30 6.44 2.25
N LEU A 40 0.42 5.18 2.70
CA LEU A 40 0.71 4.84 4.10
C LEU A 40 2.20 4.61 4.37
N SER A 41 2.99 4.58 3.31
CA SER A 41 4.45 4.63 3.29
C SER A 41 4.90 5.61 2.21
N ASP A 42 6.20 5.91 2.14
CA ASP A 42 6.74 6.59 0.97
C ASP A 42 6.62 5.71 -0.28
N HIS A 43 6.46 6.35 -1.44
CA HIS A 43 6.41 5.73 -2.76
C HIS A 43 7.55 6.29 -3.64
N PRO A 44 8.81 5.85 -3.43
CA PRO A 44 9.96 6.43 -4.14
C PRO A 44 9.89 6.32 -5.66
N ARG A 45 9.24 5.28 -6.19
CA ARG A 45 9.05 5.09 -7.65
C ARG A 45 8.06 6.07 -8.26
N LEU A 46 7.16 6.62 -7.45
CA LEU A 46 6.22 7.67 -7.81
C LEU A 46 6.75 9.06 -7.41
N HIS A 47 7.87 9.13 -6.69
CA HIS A 47 8.41 10.36 -6.08
C HIS A 47 7.41 11.06 -5.16
N GLN A 48 6.67 10.28 -4.39
CA GLN A 48 5.67 10.76 -3.44
C GLN A 48 6.00 10.24 -2.04
N SER A 49 5.75 11.07 -1.03
CA SER A 49 5.91 10.68 0.36
C SER A 49 4.59 10.16 0.92
N ALA A 50 4.65 9.49 2.07
CA ALA A 50 3.46 9.10 2.81
C ALA A 50 2.57 10.33 3.03
N GLN A 51 1.31 10.24 2.64
CA GLN A 51 0.37 11.35 2.70
C GLN A 51 -1.06 10.80 2.82
N HIS A 52 -1.82 11.38 3.75
CA HIS A 52 -3.25 11.16 3.83
C HIS A 52 -3.96 12.05 2.81
N GLY A 53 -4.88 11.49 2.02
CA GLY A 53 -5.66 12.26 1.05
C GLY A 53 -4.89 12.73 -0.19
N VAL A 54 -4.05 11.88 -0.77
CA VAL A 54 -3.37 12.21 -2.06
C VAL A 54 -4.39 12.44 -3.18
N LEU A 55 -5.51 11.73 -3.12
CA LEU A 55 -6.73 12.03 -3.85
C LEU A 55 -7.88 11.91 -2.85
N SER A 56 -8.78 12.88 -2.84
CA SER A 56 -9.86 12.91 -1.86
C SER A 56 -11.09 13.61 -2.42
N SER A 57 -12.26 13.05 -2.13
CA SER A 57 -13.55 13.74 -2.19
C SER A 57 -14.20 13.86 -0.81
N TYR A 58 -13.47 13.55 0.27
CA TYR A 58 -13.92 13.84 1.63
C TYR A 58 -14.00 15.37 1.84
N PRO A 59 -14.84 15.87 2.76
CA PRO A 59 -14.83 17.28 3.12
C PRO A 59 -13.42 17.74 3.48
N GLU A 60 -12.95 18.83 2.87
CA GLU A 60 -11.57 19.30 3.01
C GLU A 60 -11.25 19.69 4.47
N ASP A 61 -12.20 20.38 5.11
CA ASP A 61 -12.15 20.76 6.53
C ASP A 61 -12.01 19.55 7.46
N TRP A 62 -12.69 18.45 7.16
CA TRP A 62 -12.52 17.19 7.88
C TRP A 62 -11.12 16.61 7.73
N VAL A 63 -10.56 16.57 6.51
CA VAL A 63 -9.22 16.01 6.26
C VAL A 63 -8.15 16.81 7.01
N GLU A 64 -8.25 18.14 6.97
CA GLU A 64 -7.36 19.03 7.72
C GLU A 64 -7.50 18.85 9.23
N TYR A 65 -8.73 18.82 9.73
CA TYR A 65 -9.01 18.60 11.14
C TYR A 65 -8.47 17.24 11.62
N TYR A 66 -8.74 16.18 10.88
CA TYR A 66 -8.29 14.81 11.18
C TYR A 66 -6.77 14.73 11.35
N LEU A 67 -6.02 15.38 10.45
CA LEU A 67 -4.56 15.45 10.55
C LEU A 67 -4.10 16.35 11.71
N SER A 68 -4.75 17.49 11.94
CA SER A 68 -4.41 18.40 13.03
C SER A 68 -4.59 17.76 14.41
N GLN A 69 -5.56 16.85 14.53
CA GLN A 69 -5.79 16.09 15.76
C GLN A 69 -4.85 14.90 15.90
N GLY A 70 -4.07 14.53 14.87
CA GLY A 70 -3.22 13.34 14.89
C GLY A 70 -4.03 12.04 14.87
N TYR A 71 -5.22 12.03 14.26
CA TYR A 71 -6.03 10.81 14.19
C TYR A 71 -5.45 9.74 13.28
N ASP A 72 -4.53 10.09 12.39
CA ASP A 72 -3.89 9.12 11.49
C ASP A 72 -2.98 8.12 12.23
N GLU A 73 -2.60 8.40 13.47
CA GLU A 73 -1.86 7.48 14.34
C GLU A 73 -2.80 6.51 15.10
N ASP A 74 -4.03 6.95 15.40
CA ASP A 74 -4.99 6.23 16.25
C ASP A 74 -6.12 5.53 15.47
N ASP A 75 -6.31 5.89 14.21
CA ASP A 75 -7.40 5.40 13.38
C ASP A 75 -7.29 3.89 13.15
N PRO A 76 -8.24 3.08 13.68
CA PRO A 76 -8.20 1.64 13.54
C PRO A 76 -8.38 1.19 12.09
N VAL A 77 -9.07 1.95 11.23
CA VAL A 77 -9.19 1.64 9.79
C VAL A 77 -7.82 1.72 9.16
N ARG A 78 -7.05 2.77 9.46
CA ARG A 78 -5.68 2.92 8.94
C ARG A 78 -4.75 1.82 9.46
N MET A 79 -4.87 1.43 10.73
CA MET A 79 -4.10 0.31 11.29
C MET A 79 -4.41 -1.01 10.60
N GLU A 80 -5.69 -1.31 10.36
CA GLU A 80 -6.13 -2.53 9.69
C GLU A 80 -5.69 -2.53 8.23
N VAL A 81 -5.84 -1.41 7.50
CA VAL A 81 -5.38 -1.27 6.10
C VAL A 81 -3.88 -1.53 5.95
N LYS A 82 -3.03 -1.12 6.90
CA LYS A 82 -1.58 -1.39 6.85
C LYS A 82 -1.26 -2.89 6.88
N ARG A 83 -2.10 -3.69 7.54
CA ARG A 83 -1.82 -5.10 7.88
C ARG A 83 -2.67 -6.10 7.11
N GLY A 84 -3.86 -5.70 6.68
CA GLY A 84 -4.83 -6.55 6.01
C GLY A 84 -4.55 -6.75 4.53
N LEU A 85 -5.17 -7.77 3.95
CA LEU A 85 -5.15 -8.03 2.50
C LEU A 85 -6.54 -7.85 1.87
N TYR A 86 -7.59 -7.95 2.68
CA TYR A 86 -8.98 -8.01 2.22
C TYR A 86 -9.75 -6.75 2.60
N PRO A 87 -10.76 -6.38 1.80
CA PRO A 87 -11.60 -5.23 2.10
C PRO A 87 -12.45 -5.54 3.34
N PHE A 88 -12.78 -4.52 4.11
CA PHE A 88 -13.63 -4.64 5.29
C PHE A 88 -14.49 -3.40 5.44
N SER A 89 -15.68 -3.54 6.04
CA SER A 89 -16.47 -2.38 6.43
C SER A 89 -16.05 -1.87 7.80
N TRP A 90 -16.18 -0.55 8.02
CA TRP A 90 -15.89 0.06 9.32
C TRP A 90 -16.73 -0.61 10.41
N LYS A 91 -18.03 -0.83 10.15
CA LYS A 91 -18.92 -1.54 11.07
C LYS A 91 -18.37 -2.92 11.48
N GLN A 92 -17.87 -3.71 10.54
CA GLN A 92 -17.28 -5.03 10.85
C GLN A 92 -16.00 -4.90 11.67
N LEU A 93 -15.14 -3.93 11.35
CA LEU A 93 -13.92 -3.67 12.10
C LEU A 93 -14.24 -3.28 13.55
N LEU A 94 -15.11 -2.28 13.74
CA LEU A 94 -15.45 -1.76 15.06
C LEU A 94 -16.17 -2.80 15.93
N ALA A 95 -16.97 -3.69 15.33
CA ALA A 95 -17.65 -4.76 16.07
C ALA A 95 -16.70 -5.85 16.62
N ARG A 96 -15.47 -5.96 16.11
CA ARG A 96 -14.51 -7.02 16.47
C ARG A 96 -13.54 -6.62 17.58
N GLN A 97 -13.56 -5.36 18.02
CA GLN A 97 -12.58 -4.83 18.96
C GLN A 97 -13.18 -3.85 19.96
N VAL A 98 -12.48 -3.66 21.08
CA VAL A 98 -12.83 -2.64 22.07
C VAL A 98 -12.10 -1.35 21.70
N LEU A 99 -12.85 -0.31 21.34
CA LEU A 99 -12.28 0.99 20.96
C LEU A 99 -11.88 1.80 22.19
N SER A 100 -10.76 2.52 22.07
CA SER A 100 -10.41 3.56 23.04
C SER A 100 -11.42 4.71 22.99
N LYS A 101 -11.50 5.53 24.06
CA LYS A 101 -12.35 6.73 24.05
C LYS A 101 -12.02 7.67 22.88
N ARG A 102 -10.73 7.80 22.54
CA ARG A 102 -10.25 8.63 21.44
C ARG A 102 -10.68 8.10 20.08
N GLN A 103 -10.64 6.78 19.89
CA GLN A 103 -11.16 6.15 18.68
C GLN A 103 -12.68 6.31 18.56
N GLN A 104 -13.42 6.21 19.67
CA GLN A 104 -14.87 6.46 19.66
C GLN A 104 -15.19 7.89 19.20
N VAL A 105 -14.53 8.89 19.78
CA VAL A 105 -14.68 10.31 19.39
C VAL A 105 -14.34 10.52 17.91
N LEU A 106 -13.27 9.91 17.39
CA LEU A 106 -12.94 9.97 15.96
C LEU A 106 -14.13 9.56 15.07
N PHE A 107 -14.82 8.45 15.36
CA PHE A 107 -15.96 8.01 14.55
C PHE A 107 -17.22 8.86 14.75
N GLU A 108 -17.40 9.45 15.94
CA GLU A 108 -18.48 10.41 16.19
C GLU A 108 -18.27 11.69 15.37
N GLU A 109 -17.07 12.27 15.41
CA GLU A 109 -16.73 13.48 14.64
C GLU A 109 -16.69 13.21 13.13
N ALA A 110 -16.24 12.03 12.70
CA ALA A 110 -16.32 11.62 11.29
C ALA A 110 -17.78 11.57 10.82
N ALA A 111 -18.69 11.08 11.68
CA ALA A 111 -20.11 11.07 11.38
C ALA A 111 -20.69 12.50 11.31
N ASP A 112 -20.26 13.42 12.17
CA ASP A 112 -20.64 14.84 12.09
C ASP A 112 -20.16 15.50 10.78
N ALA A 113 -19.01 15.06 10.26
CA ALA A 113 -18.51 15.42 8.93
C ALA A 113 -19.17 14.66 7.77
N HIS A 114 -20.30 13.97 8.01
CA HIS A 114 -21.03 13.17 7.03
C HIS A 114 -20.23 11.98 6.44
N LEU A 115 -19.37 11.35 7.23
CA LEU A 115 -18.74 10.07 6.91
C LEU A 115 -19.34 8.97 7.79
N HIS A 116 -20.55 8.52 7.43
CA HIS A 116 -21.39 7.70 8.29
C HIS A 116 -21.14 6.20 8.19
N ASP A 117 -20.77 5.72 7.01
CA ASP A 117 -20.49 4.32 6.72
C ASP A 117 -19.35 4.26 5.73
N GLY A 118 -18.60 3.16 5.71
CA GLY A 118 -17.44 3.08 4.83
C GLY A 118 -16.72 1.74 4.84
N LEU A 119 -15.81 1.62 3.87
CA LEU A 119 -14.95 0.47 3.67
C LEU A 119 -13.49 0.92 3.70
N GLY A 120 -12.65 0.08 4.31
CA GLY A 120 -11.19 0.14 4.14
C GLY A 120 -10.74 -0.88 3.12
N ILE A 121 -9.94 -0.44 2.15
CA ILE A 121 -9.33 -1.29 1.13
C ILE A 121 -7.80 -1.25 1.30
N PRO A 122 -7.18 -2.32 1.82
CA PRO A 122 -5.73 -2.49 1.85
C PRO A 122 -5.13 -2.57 0.44
N LEU A 123 -4.01 -1.87 0.20
CA LEU A 123 -3.29 -1.91 -1.07
C LEU A 123 -1.77 -2.00 -0.84
N HIS A 124 -1.16 -3.08 -1.31
CA HIS A 124 0.29 -3.30 -1.22
C HIS A 124 0.92 -3.27 -2.61
N GLY A 125 1.98 -2.48 -2.77
CA GLY A 125 2.62 -2.22 -4.05
C GLY A 125 4.10 -2.63 -4.11
N PRO A 126 4.74 -2.41 -5.27
CA PRO A 126 6.17 -2.65 -5.46
C PRO A 126 7.02 -1.97 -4.39
N GLY A 127 8.13 -2.60 -3.98
CA GLY A 127 9.03 -2.01 -2.99
C GLY A 127 8.57 -2.16 -1.54
N GLY A 128 7.55 -3.00 -1.27
CA GLY A 128 6.91 -3.09 0.05
C GLY A 128 6.08 -1.85 0.40
N THR A 129 5.68 -1.08 -0.61
CA THR A 129 4.88 0.14 -0.41
C THR A 129 3.48 -0.22 0.06
N THR A 130 2.92 0.62 0.93
CA THR A 130 1.56 0.44 1.48
C THR A 130 0.72 1.67 1.17
N ALA A 131 -0.52 1.42 0.77
CA ALA A 131 -1.53 2.42 0.53
C ALA A 131 -2.89 1.89 1.01
N GLY A 132 -3.87 2.77 1.06
CA GLY A 132 -5.23 2.43 1.41
C GLY A 132 -6.21 3.28 0.66
N ILE A 133 -7.36 2.70 0.34
CA ILE A 133 -8.52 3.49 -0.08
C ILE A 133 -9.58 3.41 1.01
N GLY A 134 -10.02 4.57 1.47
CA GLY A 134 -11.25 4.71 2.23
C GLY A 134 -12.37 5.11 1.28
N VAL A 135 -13.39 4.27 1.14
CA VAL A 135 -14.66 4.71 0.52
C VAL A 135 -15.68 4.90 1.62
N ALA A 136 -16.41 5.99 1.59
CA ALA A 136 -17.38 6.34 2.60
C ALA A 136 -18.69 6.82 1.98
N SER A 137 -19.74 6.81 2.78
CA SER A 137 -21.07 7.28 2.42
C SER A 137 -21.49 8.40 3.34
N SER A 138 -22.09 9.43 2.74
CA SER A 138 -22.85 10.47 3.44
C SER A 138 -24.20 9.96 3.97
N CYS A 139 -24.58 8.72 3.64
CA CYS A 139 -25.78 8.06 4.11
C CYS A 139 -25.46 7.00 5.17
N LYS A 140 -26.40 6.79 6.10
CA LYS A 140 -26.30 5.73 7.13
C LYS A 140 -26.83 4.41 6.59
N GLY A 141 -26.17 3.31 6.97
CA GLY A 141 -26.70 1.95 6.77
C GLY A 141 -26.72 1.53 5.31
N VAL A 142 -25.64 1.82 4.56
CA VAL A 142 -25.52 1.41 3.16
C VAL A 142 -25.60 -0.12 3.08
N PRO A 143 -26.55 -0.69 2.31
CA PRO A 143 -26.62 -2.13 2.13
C PRO A 143 -25.34 -2.63 1.45
N LEU A 144 -24.62 -3.50 2.15
CA LEU A 144 -23.38 -4.09 1.64
C LEU A 144 -23.52 -5.61 1.64
N ASP A 145 -23.73 -6.18 0.46
CA ASP A 145 -23.58 -7.61 0.25
C ASP A 145 -22.14 -7.98 -0.17
N THR A 146 -21.88 -9.29 -0.19
CA THR A 146 -20.57 -9.83 -0.57
C THR A 146 -20.18 -9.44 -2.00
N GLN A 147 -21.13 -9.41 -2.94
CA GLN A 147 -20.84 -9.12 -4.34
C GLN A 147 -20.40 -7.66 -4.52
N ALA A 148 -21.11 -6.71 -3.89
CA ALA A 148 -20.76 -5.29 -3.88
C ALA A 148 -19.38 -5.05 -3.25
N LEU A 149 -19.10 -5.68 -2.10
CA LEU A 149 -17.80 -5.56 -1.42
C LEU A 149 -16.64 -5.98 -2.33
N TRP A 150 -16.75 -7.15 -2.98
CA TRP A 150 -15.70 -7.64 -3.87
C TRP A 150 -15.63 -6.87 -5.19
N ALA A 151 -16.75 -6.35 -5.70
CA ALA A 151 -16.73 -5.46 -6.86
C ALA A 151 -15.96 -4.16 -6.55
N ILE A 152 -16.25 -3.49 -5.44
CA ILE A 152 -15.54 -2.29 -4.99
C ILE A 152 -14.05 -2.61 -4.78
N HIS A 153 -13.72 -3.74 -4.15
CA HIS A 153 -12.34 -4.15 -3.96
C HIS A 153 -11.58 -4.32 -5.29
N ASN A 154 -12.17 -5.04 -6.25
CA ASN A 154 -11.55 -5.24 -7.56
C ASN A 154 -11.38 -3.92 -8.31
N LEU A 155 -12.38 -3.04 -8.30
CA LEU A 155 -12.28 -1.69 -8.86
C LEU A 155 -11.16 -0.89 -8.19
N SER A 156 -11.01 -1.01 -6.88
CA SER A 156 -9.98 -0.31 -6.09
C SER A 156 -8.56 -0.76 -6.44
N ILE A 157 -8.36 -2.07 -6.63
CA ILE A 157 -7.09 -2.63 -7.10
C ILE A 157 -6.76 -2.10 -8.51
N GLN A 158 -7.75 -2.12 -9.42
CA GLN A 158 -7.57 -1.64 -10.80
C GLN A 158 -7.28 -0.13 -10.84
N PHE A 159 -7.99 0.65 -10.02
CA PHE A 159 -7.73 2.08 -9.84
C PHE A 159 -6.29 2.32 -9.37
N TYR A 160 -5.82 1.61 -8.35
CA TYR A 160 -4.47 1.77 -7.83
C TYR A 160 -3.39 1.36 -8.83
N ALA A 161 -3.61 0.28 -9.60
CA ALA A 161 -2.72 -0.12 -10.69
C ALA A 161 -2.62 0.97 -11.78
N CYS A 162 -3.76 1.57 -12.15
CA CYS A 162 -3.79 2.69 -13.11
C CYS A 162 -3.16 3.97 -12.54
N TYR A 163 -3.32 4.22 -11.24
CA TYR A 163 -2.66 5.32 -10.55
C TYR A 163 -1.13 5.18 -10.61
N TRP A 164 -0.61 3.97 -10.37
CA TRP A 164 0.80 3.66 -10.57
C TRP A 164 1.23 3.88 -12.02
N ARG A 165 0.49 3.36 -13.00
CA ARG A 165 0.81 3.53 -14.43
C ARG A 165 0.95 5.00 -14.83
N LEU A 166 0.09 5.87 -14.32
CA LEU A 166 0.07 7.29 -14.66
C LEU A 166 1.15 8.11 -13.94
N ASN A 167 1.58 7.69 -12.75
CA ASN A 167 2.57 8.42 -11.94
C ASN A 167 3.99 7.83 -12.01
N GLU A 168 4.13 6.57 -12.40
CA GLU A 168 5.42 5.90 -12.48
C GLU A 168 6.28 6.51 -13.60
N LYS A 169 7.41 7.11 -13.22
CA LYS A 169 8.34 7.68 -14.20
C LYS A 169 9.11 6.58 -14.93
N PRO A 170 9.41 6.74 -16.24
CA PRO A 170 10.20 5.75 -17.00
C PRO A 170 11.57 5.46 -16.38
N SER A 171 12.19 6.46 -15.72
CA SER A 171 13.46 6.34 -15.01
C SER A 171 13.36 5.58 -13.68
N SER A 172 12.16 5.44 -13.10
CA SER A 172 11.92 4.69 -11.87
C SER A 172 11.59 3.22 -12.09
N ARG A 173 11.52 2.77 -13.35
CA ARG A 173 11.78 1.36 -13.70
C ARG A 173 13.25 1.08 -13.38
N THR A 174 13.49 0.77 -12.11
CA THR A 174 14.79 0.49 -11.53
C THR A 174 15.60 -0.34 -12.52
N ARG A 175 16.82 0.11 -12.85
CA ARG A 175 17.78 -0.69 -13.62
C ARG A 175 17.87 -2.03 -12.88
N ARG A 176 17.24 -3.08 -13.42
CA ARG A 176 17.11 -4.37 -12.75
C ARG A 176 18.51 -4.79 -12.29
N ILE A 177 18.70 -4.84 -10.98
CA ILE A 177 19.95 -5.29 -10.40
C ILE A 177 20.07 -6.76 -10.77
N LYS A 178 21.12 -7.10 -11.51
CA LYS A 178 21.38 -8.48 -11.93
C LYS A 178 22.29 -9.13 -10.90
N LEU A 179 21.69 -9.85 -9.95
CA LEU A 179 22.42 -10.76 -9.09
C LEU A 179 22.77 -12.03 -9.87
N THR A 180 23.98 -12.53 -9.67
CA THR A 180 24.33 -13.89 -10.09
C THR A 180 23.61 -14.89 -9.18
N PRO A 181 23.43 -16.16 -9.61
CA PRO A 181 22.84 -17.18 -8.74
C PRO A 181 23.56 -17.30 -7.39
N ARG A 182 24.89 -17.21 -7.39
CA ARG A 182 25.71 -17.29 -6.17
C ARG A 182 25.55 -16.07 -5.27
N GLU A 183 25.47 -14.87 -5.84
CA GLU A 183 25.19 -13.66 -5.05
C GLU A 183 23.80 -13.70 -4.43
N ALA A 184 22.78 -14.15 -5.17
CA ALA A 184 21.43 -14.28 -4.65
C ALA A 184 21.33 -15.34 -3.55
N GLU A 185 22.08 -16.44 -3.66
CA GLU A 185 22.18 -17.46 -2.62
C GLU A 185 22.88 -16.94 -1.35
N ILE A 186 24.04 -16.29 -1.49
CA ILE A 186 24.75 -15.67 -0.36
C ILE A 186 23.86 -14.61 0.32
N LEU A 187 23.21 -13.75 -0.46
CA LEU A 187 22.36 -12.70 0.07
C LEU A 187 21.15 -13.25 0.82
N ARG A 188 20.56 -14.37 0.38
CA ARG A 188 19.49 -15.07 1.10
C ARG A 188 19.96 -15.57 2.46
N TRP A 189 21.11 -16.24 2.55
CA TRP A 189 21.61 -16.71 3.85
C TRP A 189 21.96 -15.57 4.80
N LEU A 190 22.54 -14.49 4.29
CA LEU A 190 22.78 -13.27 5.07
C LEU A 190 21.46 -12.65 5.54
N ALA A 191 20.41 -12.69 4.71
CA ALA A 191 19.09 -12.20 5.05
C ALA A 191 18.38 -13.06 6.11
N SER A 192 18.66 -14.37 6.14
CA SER A 192 18.23 -15.30 7.20
C SER A 192 19.03 -15.16 8.51
N GLY A 193 19.97 -14.20 8.58
CA GLY A 193 20.72 -13.88 9.81
C GLY A 193 22.05 -14.61 9.97
N LEU A 194 22.51 -15.38 8.98
CA LEU A 194 23.83 -16.03 9.05
C LEU A 194 24.95 -15.00 8.89
N THR A 195 26.03 -15.21 9.63
CA THR A 195 27.30 -14.51 9.44
C THR A 195 28.01 -15.01 8.18
N LYS A 196 28.93 -14.21 7.63
CA LYS A 196 29.73 -14.63 6.46
C LYS A 196 30.49 -15.94 6.67
N SER A 197 30.89 -16.26 7.89
CA SER A 197 31.55 -17.54 8.22
C SER A 197 30.57 -18.69 8.11
N GLU A 198 29.39 -18.56 8.71
CA GLU A 198 28.36 -19.60 8.64
C GLU A 198 27.87 -19.80 7.19
N VAL A 199 27.80 -18.73 6.39
CA VAL A 199 27.52 -18.82 4.96
C VAL A 199 28.63 -19.59 4.22
N ALA A 200 29.89 -19.33 4.55
CA ALA A 200 31.03 -20.01 3.96
C ALA A 200 30.99 -21.52 4.25
N ASP A 201 30.74 -21.87 5.52
CA ASP A 201 30.61 -23.26 5.97
C ASP A 201 29.41 -23.95 5.28
N ARG A 202 28.26 -23.27 5.22
CA ARG A 202 27.04 -23.79 4.59
C ARG A 202 27.19 -24.03 3.09
N LEU A 203 27.90 -23.14 2.40
CA LEU A 203 28.10 -23.23 0.95
C LEU A 203 29.37 -24.01 0.56
N ILE A 204 30.14 -24.48 1.54
CA ILE A 204 31.41 -25.21 1.34
C ILE A 204 32.36 -24.39 0.44
N ILE A 205 32.54 -23.10 0.79
CA ILE A 205 33.46 -22.16 0.12
C ILE A 205 34.26 -21.39 1.16
N SER A 206 35.29 -20.65 0.75
CA SER A 206 36.07 -19.84 1.69
C SER A 206 35.31 -18.59 2.16
N TYR A 207 35.61 -18.12 3.38
CA TYR A 207 35.15 -16.81 3.86
C TYR A 207 35.47 -15.69 2.86
N HIS A 208 36.67 -15.72 2.27
CA HIS A 208 37.09 -14.73 1.27
C HIS A 208 36.20 -14.73 0.02
N THR A 209 35.71 -15.91 -0.40
CA THR A 209 34.75 -16.03 -1.51
C THR A 209 33.41 -15.38 -1.16
N VAL A 210 32.91 -15.60 0.05
CA VAL A 210 31.69 -14.94 0.55
C VAL A 210 31.88 -13.42 0.62
N ASP A 211 33.03 -12.96 1.14
CA ASP A 211 33.33 -11.53 1.24
C ASP A 211 33.43 -10.86 -0.14
N PHE A 212 34.04 -11.52 -1.12
CA PHE A 212 34.10 -11.06 -2.50
C PHE A 212 32.70 -10.86 -3.10
N HIS A 213 31.82 -11.86 -2.99
CA HIS A 213 30.45 -11.74 -3.47
C HIS A 213 29.66 -10.67 -2.71
N THR A 214 29.88 -10.54 -1.40
CA THR A 214 29.25 -9.48 -0.59
C THR A 214 29.62 -8.10 -1.12
N ARG A 215 30.91 -7.84 -1.44
CA ARG A 215 31.34 -6.57 -2.03
C ARG A 215 30.69 -6.30 -3.39
N SER A 216 30.57 -7.33 -4.24
CA SER A 216 29.85 -7.23 -5.52
C SER A 216 28.38 -6.86 -5.31
N ILE A 217 27.69 -7.50 -4.36
CA ILE A 217 26.30 -7.19 -3.99
C ILE A 217 26.19 -5.72 -3.55
N LEU A 218 27.04 -5.27 -2.63
CA LEU A 218 27.05 -3.89 -2.13
C LEU A 218 27.24 -2.87 -3.26
N GLN A 219 28.15 -3.14 -4.20
CA GLN A 219 28.36 -2.31 -5.38
C GLN A 219 27.12 -2.26 -6.28
N LYS A 220 26.46 -3.40 -6.50
CA LYS A 220 25.25 -3.51 -7.32
C LYS A 220 24.05 -2.77 -6.72
N PHE A 221 23.88 -2.84 -5.41
CA PHE A 221 22.86 -2.10 -4.66
C PHE A 221 23.26 -0.66 -4.33
N LYS A 222 24.50 -0.26 -4.63
CA LYS A 222 25.07 1.07 -4.33
C LYS A 222 24.91 1.46 -2.87
N THR A 223 25.23 0.53 -1.97
CA THR A 223 25.15 0.74 -0.52
C THR A 223 26.41 0.24 0.16
N GLY A 224 26.79 0.87 1.28
CA GLY A 224 27.90 0.42 2.12
C GLY A 224 27.51 -0.61 3.18
N SER A 225 26.21 -0.91 3.32
CA SER A 225 25.69 -1.80 4.37
C SER A 225 25.02 -3.03 3.79
N ILE A 226 25.42 -4.21 4.26
CA ILE A 226 24.80 -5.48 3.83
C ILE A 226 23.35 -5.57 4.31
N THR A 227 23.06 -5.02 5.50
CA THR A 227 21.69 -4.91 6.02
C THR A 227 20.82 -4.06 5.10
N ALA A 228 21.35 -2.93 4.61
CA ALA A 228 20.63 -2.11 3.64
C ALA A 228 20.46 -2.84 2.30
N ALA A 229 21.47 -3.59 1.83
CA ALA A 229 21.35 -4.40 0.62
C ALA A 229 20.29 -5.50 0.76
N VAL A 230 20.24 -6.19 1.90
CA VAL A 230 19.19 -7.17 2.23
C VAL A 230 17.83 -6.49 2.21
N TYR A 231 17.67 -5.34 2.89
CA TYR A 231 16.42 -4.59 2.90
C TYR A 231 15.95 -4.26 1.47
N PHE A 232 16.81 -3.66 0.64
CA PHE A 232 16.45 -3.32 -0.74
C PHE A 232 16.18 -4.56 -1.60
N ALA A 233 16.95 -5.63 -1.40
CA ALA A 233 16.77 -6.87 -2.14
C ALA A 233 15.43 -7.52 -1.84
N THR A 234 15.03 -7.58 -0.56
CA THR A 234 13.74 -8.11 -0.12
C THR A 234 12.59 -7.20 -0.58
N ALA A 235 12.68 -5.89 -0.32
CA ALA A 235 11.63 -4.94 -0.68
C ALA A 235 11.35 -4.91 -2.19
N GLN A 236 12.38 -5.07 -3.03
CA GLN A 236 12.25 -5.09 -4.49
C GLN A 236 11.99 -6.49 -5.07
N GLY A 237 11.88 -7.53 -4.22
CA GLY A 237 11.57 -8.90 -4.65
C GLY A 237 12.72 -9.62 -5.36
N TYR A 238 13.98 -9.21 -5.14
CA TYR A 238 15.14 -9.96 -5.63
C TYR A 238 15.43 -11.22 -4.81
N ILE A 239 15.03 -11.21 -3.54
CA ILE A 239 15.09 -12.34 -2.62
C ILE A 239 13.81 -12.39 -1.80
N ALA A 240 13.45 -13.57 -1.31
CA ALA A 240 12.45 -13.77 -0.27
C ALA A 240 13.18 -14.19 1.02
N LEU A 241 12.61 -13.81 2.17
CA LEU A 241 13.01 -14.36 3.46
C LEU A 241 12.24 -15.68 3.63
N ASP A 242 12.98 -16.75 3.95
CA ASP A 242 12.40 -18.05 4.32
C ASP A 242 11.91 -18.05 5.77
#